data_AF-A0A1G9B6T4-F1
#
_entry.id   AF-A0A1G9B6T4-F1
#
_cell.length_a   1.000
_cell.length_b   1.000
_cell.length_c   1.000
_cell.angle_alpha   90.00
_cell.angle_beta   90.00
_cell.angle_gamma   90.00
#
_symmetry.space_group_name_H-M   'P 1'
#
loop_
_entity.id
_entity.type
_entity.pdbx_description
1 polymer ?
#
loop_
_entity_poly.entity_id
_entity_poly.type
_entity_poly.pdbx_seq_one_letter_code
_entity_poly.pdbx_strand_id
1 'polypeptide(L)'
;MVYAYLFRMIKARVCRGSRNLKVRLVRVVQEIAFIACLLHVPAHAEIYKWRDAKGIMNYADTPPPAGQQNTQRIKATTVSSEFPLTRSDAYKEGEKPAADKGLAANQRRPENSPAVASDMMVNEMEARIRSQNCAAARSNYRNYAVGGRMQNVNEQGEKEYLTDEQIREGLAQAQRDIDENCPVE
;
A
#
# COMPACT_ATOMS: atom_id res chain seq x y z
N MET A 1 -72.48 -49.40 -20.33
CA MET A 1 -72.51 -48.03 -19.73
C MET A 1 -71.44 -47.77 -18.65
N VAL A 2 -70.57 -48.72 -18.29
CA VAL A 2 -69.56 -48.51 -17.20
C VAL A 2 -68.19 -48.04 -17.73
N TYR A 3 -67.81 -48.43 -18.95
CA TYR A 3 -66.50 -48.08 -19.54
C TYR A 3 -66.38 -46.63 -20.04
N ALA A 4 -67.50 -45.95 -20.30
CA ALA A 4 -67.49 -44.55 -20.77
C ALA A 4 -67.23 -43.53 -19.65
N TYR A 5 -67.52 -43.88 -18.39
CA TYR A 5 -67.30 -42.99 -17.24
C TYR A 5 -65.85 -43.04 -16.73
N LEU A 6 -65.17 -44.19 -16.80
CA LEU A 6 -63.78 -44.34 -16.37
C LEU A 6 -62.78 -43.62 -17.29
N PHE A 7 -63.01 -43.60 -18.61
CA PHE A 7 -62.12 -42.88 -19.53
C PHE A 7 -62.22 -41.35 -19.41
N ARG A 8 -63.38 -40.84 -18.99
CA ARG A 8 -63.63 -39.40 -18.84
C ARG A 8 -63.01 -38.84 -17.55
N MET A 9 -62.88 -39.66 -16.50
CA MET A 9 -62.17 -39.31 -15.26
C MET A 9 -60.64 -39.33 -15.39
N ILE A 10 -60.08 -40.20 -16.23
CA ILE A 10 -58.63 -40.31 -16.41
C ILE A 10 -58.08 -39.13 -17.24
N LYS A 11 -58.77 -38.72 -18.32
CA LYS A 11 -58.37 -37.53 -19.11
C LYS A 11 -58.51 -36.20 -18.35
N ALA A 12 -59.43 -36.11 -17.36
CA ALA A 12 -59.60 -34.91 -16.55
C ALA A 12 -58.48 -34.70 -15.50
N ARG A 13 -57.80 -35.78 -15.06
CA ARG A 13 -56.69 -35.69 -14.11
C ARG A 13 -55.34 -35.37 -14.75
N VAL A 14 -55.12 -35.79 -15.99
CA VAL A 14 -53.82 -35.60 -16.67
C VAL A 14 -53.62 -34.17 -17.17
N CYS A 15 -54.68 -33.41 -17.45
CA CYS A 15 -54.55 -32.02 -17.95
C CYS A 15 -54.51 -30.93 -16.87
N ARG A 16 -54.44 -31.27 -15.57
CA ARG A 16 -54.40 -30.27 -14.46
C ARG A 16 -53.11 -30.32 -13.61
N GLY A 17 -52.08 -31.08 -14.03
CA GLY A 17 -50.86 -31.27 -13.24
C GLY A 17 -49.59 -30.56 -13.73
N SER A 18 -49.48 -30.22 -15.02
CA SER A 18 -48.18 -29.83 -15.61
C SER A 18 -47.79 -28.35 -15.34
N ARG A 19 -48.76 -27.46 -15.13
CA ARG A 19 -48.48 -26.04 -14.82
C ARG A 19 -47.94 -25.82 -13.40
N ASN A 20 -48.24 -26.73 -12.46
CA ASN A 20 -47.84 -26.61 -11.07
C ASN A 20 -46.44 -27.16 -10.78
N LEU A 21 -45.93 -28.10 -11.60
CA LEU A 21 -44.60 -28.68 -11.37
C LEU A 21 -43.50 -27.68 -11.75
N LYS A 22 -43.63 -26.98 -12.89
CA LYS A 22 -42.70 -25.91 -13.27
C LYS A 22 -42.73 -24.75 -12.27
N VAL A 23 -43.92 -24.33 -11.81
CA VAL A 23 -44.06 -23.26 -10.80
C VAL A 23 -43.54 -23.69 -9.43
N ARG A 24 -43.72 -24.96 -9.03
CA ARG A 24 -43.12 -25.53 -7.81
C ARG A 24 -41.61 -25.64 -7.91
N LEU A 25 -41.06 -26.07 -9.05
CA LEU A 25 -39.62 -26.13 -9.29
C LEU A 25 -39.00 -24.73 -9.28
N VAL A 26 -39.62 -23.75 -9.94
CA VAL A 26 -39.15 -22.36 -9.93
C VAL A 26 -39.20 -21.78 -8.52
N ARG A 27 -40.26 -22.03 -7.75
CA ARG A 27 -40.32 -21.64 -6.33
C ARG A 27 -39.21 -22.32 -5.52
N VAL A 28 -39.03 -23.63 -5.63
CA VAL A 28 -37.99 -24.36 -4.87
C VAL A 28 -36.59 -23.88 -5.24
N VAL A 29 -36.31 -23.64 -6.52
CA VAL A 29 -35.03 -23.08 -6.98
C VAL A 29 -34.84 -21.66 -6.47
N GLN A 30 -35.91 -20.86 -6.42
CA GLN A 30 -35.87 -19.51 -5.87
C GLN A 30 -35.63 -19.51 -4.35
N GLU A 31 -36.28 -20.38 -3.58
CA GLU A 31 -36.01 -20.54 -2.14
C GLU A 31 -34.56 -21.00 -1.89
N ILE A 32 -34.06 -21.97 -2.68
CA ILE A 32 -32.66 -22.42 -2.58
C ILE A 32 -31.68 -21.30 -2.93
N ALA A 33 -31.97 -20.49 -3.95
CA ALA A 33 -31.14 -19.34 -4.31
C ALA A 33 -31.14 -18.26 -3.22
N PHE A 34 -32.29 -18.00 -2.58
CA PHE A 34 -32.39 -17.08 -1.44
C PHE A 34 -31.60 -17.59 -0.23
N ILE A 35 -31.68 -18.89 0.07
CA ILE A 35 -30.89 -19.51 1.15
C ILE A 35 -29.39 -19.48 0.82
N ALA A 36 -29.00 -19.73 -0.43
CA ALA A 36 -27.60 -19.67 -0.86
C ALA A 36 -27.02 -18.25 -0.76
N CYS A 37 -27.82 -17.20 -1.06
CA CYS A 37 -27.40 -15.82 -0.86
C CYS A 37 -27.14 -15.48 0.62
N LEU A 38 -27.89 -16.06 1.55
CA LEU A 38 -27.73 -15.83 2.99
C LEU A 38 -26.49 -16.50 3.61
N LEU A 39 -25.78 -17.37 2.87
CA LEU A 39 -24.58 -18.07 3.35
C LEU A 39 -23.25 -17.38 2.98
N HIS A 40 -23.28 -16.13 2.51
CA HIS A 40 -22.04 -15.38 2.26
C HIS A 40 -21.35 -15.01 3.58
N VAL A 41 -20.31 -15.75 3.95
CA VAL A 41 -19.41 -15.39 5.04
C VAL A 41 -18.48 -14.27 4.55
N PRO A 42 -18.48 -13.07 5.15
CA PRO A 42 -17.50 -12.05 4.81
C PRO A 42 -16.11 -12.55 5.22
N ALA A 43 -15.22 -12.71 4.25
CA ALA A 43 -13.81 -12.93 4.52
C ALA A 43 -13.22 -11.63 5.08
N HIS A 44 -12.97 -11.58 6.39
CA HIS A 44 -12.28 -10.46 7.01
C HIS A 44 -10.78 -10.59 6.71
N ALA A 45 -10.29 -9.81 5.73
CA ALA A 45 -8.87 -9.64 5.51
C ALA A 45 -8.31 -8.72 6.60
N GLU A 46 -7.41 -9.24 7.43
CA GLU A 46 -6.75 -8.52 8.50
C GLU A 46 -5.26 -8.39 8.16
N ILE A 47 -4.75 -7.16 8.05
CA ILE A 47 -3.34 -6.91 7.79
C ILE A 47 -2.64 -6.63 9.12
N TYR A 48 -1.58 -7.36 9.41
CA TYR A 48 -0.78 -7.19 10.62
C TYR A 48 0.50 -6.42 10.31
N LYS A 49 0.85 -5.49 11.19
CA LYS A 49 2.12 -4.74 11.15
C LYS A 49 2.83 -4.94 12.48
N TRP A 50 4.09 -5.36 12.45
CA TRP A 50 4.91 -5.46 13.66
C TRP A 50 6.37 -5.09 13.36
N ARG A 51 7.13 -4.86 14.43
CA ARG A 51 8.57 -4.64 14.34
C ARG A 51 9.29 -5.87 14.86
N ASP A 52 10.20 -6.41 14.05
CA ASP A 52 10.99 -7.57 14.46
C ASP A 52 12.15 -7.20 15.41
N ALA A 53 12.82 -8.22 15.94
CA ALA A 53 13.97 -8.05 16.83
C ALA A 53 15.16 -7.31 16.18
N LYS A 54 15.20 -7.24 14.84
CA LYS A 54 16.22 -6.51 14.06
C LYS A 54 15.79 -5.06 13.77
N GLY A 55 14.62 -4.64 14.23
CA GLY A 55 14.08 -3.30 14.01
C GLY A 55 13.40 -3.10 12.66
N ILE A 56 13.23 -4.15 11.86
CA ILE A 56 12.60 -4.10 10.53
C ILE A 56 11.08 -4.16 10.68
N MET A 57 10.39 -3.31 9.92
CA MET A 57 8.93 -3.28 9.86
C MET A 57 8.43 -4.36 8.90
N ASN A 58 7.60 -5.26 9.40
CA ASN A 58 7.04 -6.37 8.63
C ASN A 58 5.51 -6.22 8.50
N TYR A 59 4.98 -6.66 7.36
CA TYR A 59 3.56 -6.65 7.01
C TYR A 59 3.14 -8.04 6.53
N ALA A 60 2.08 -8.61 7.08
CA ALA A 60 1.56 -9.90 6.64
C ALA A 60 0.05 -10.03 6.89
N ASP A 61 -0.59 -10.91 6.11
CA ASP A 61 -2.00 -11.29 6.26
C ASP A 61 -2.20 -12.40 7.32
N THR A 62 -1.11 -12.96 7.82
CA THR A 62 -1.09 -13.98 8.88
C THR A 62 -0.65 -13.36 10.22
N PRO A 63 -1.22 -13.80 11.36
CA PRO A 63 -0.86 -13.28 12.66
C PRO A 63 0.64 -13.50 12.94
N PRO A 64 1.34 -12.51 13.51
CA PRO A 64 2.77 -12.64 13.80
C PRO A 64 3.03 -13.69 14.89
N PRO A 65 4.21 -14.33 14.90
CA PRO A 65 4.63 -15.21 15.98
C PRO A 65 4.58 -14.51 17.35
N ALA A 66 4.25 -15.24 18.40
CA ALA A 66 4.16 -14.67 19.75
C ALA A 66 5.49 -14.01 20.17
N GLY A 67 5.41 -12.80 20.73
CA GLY A 67 6.57 -12.05 21.26
C GLY A 67 7.08 -10.89 20.40
N GLN A 68 6.41 -10.56 19.29
CA GLN A 68 6.77 -9.38 18.48
C GLN A 68 6.28 -8.07 19.13
N GLN A 69 7.18 -7.10 19.25
CA GLN A 69 6.85 -5.79 19.82
C GLN A 69 6.02 -4.96 18.84
N ASN A 70 5.11 -4.14 19.40
CA ASN A 70 4.28 -3.19 18.65
C ASN A 70 3.45 -3.82 17.53
N THR A 71 2.87 -5.00 17.78
CA THR A 71 1.91 -5.63 16.87
C THR A 71 0.65 -4.77 16.78
N GLN A 72 0.37 -4.23 15.59
CA GLN A 72 -0.81 -3.46 15.28
C GLN A 72 -1.64 -4.18 14.21
N ARG A 73 -2.94 -4.32 14.48
CA ARG A 73 -3.91 -4.81 13.50
C ARG A 73 -4.40 -3.63 12.66
N ILE A 74 -4.06 -3.64 11.39
CA ILE A 74 -4.52 -2.63 10.43
C ILE A 74 -5.85 -3.11 9.88
N LYS A 75 -6.93 -2.41 10.23
CA LYS A 75 -8.21 -2.54 9.53
C LYS A 75 -8.09 -1.71 8.26
N ALA A 76 -8.18 -2.36 7.10
CA ALA A 76 -8.24 -1.66 5.82
C ALA A 76 -9.58 -0.90 5.73
N THR A 77 -9.64 0.27 6.34
CA THR A 77 -10.67 1.25 6.04
C THR A 77 -10.30 1.83 4.68
N THR A 78 -11.19 1.67 3.70
CA THR A 78 -11.07 2.37 2.42
C THR A 78 -11.03 3.87 2.72
N VAL A 79 -9.85 4.45 2.62
CA VAL A 79 -9.68 5.91 2.68
C VAL A 79 -10.36 6.43 1.43
N SER A 80 -11.49 7.13 1.58
CA SER A 80 -12.09 7.89 0.47
C SER A 80 -11.08 8.97 0.09
N SER A 81 -10.34 8.77 -1.01
CA SER A 81 -9.35 9.71 -1.48
C SER A 81 -10.04 10.85 -2.21
N GLU A 82 -10.65 11.77 -1.46
CA GLU A 82 -11.14 13.05 -2.01
C GLU A 82 -9.97 14.04 -2.25
N PHE A 83 -8.76 13.70 -1.80
CA PHE A 83 -7.57 14.55 -1.94
C PHE A 83 -6.35 13.75 -2.37
N PRO A 84 -5.52 14.27 -3.30
CA PRO A 84 -4.26 13.64 -3.66
C PRO A 84 -3.31 13.70 -2.45
N LEU A 85 -2.92 12.53 -1.95
CA LEU A 85 -1.90 12.42 -0.92
C LEU A 85 -0.57 12.96 -1.47
N THR A 86 -0.17 14.13 -1.00
CA THR A 86 1.18 14.66 -1.26
C THR A 86 2.14 14.07 -0.23
N ARG A 87 3.41 13.87 -0.61
CA ARG A 87 4.47 13.25 0.22
C ARG A 87 4.63 13.91 1.60
N SER A 88 4.16 15.15 1.77
CA SER A 88 4.12 15.92 3.02
C SER A 88 3.19 15.35 4.10
N ASP A 89 2.19 14.54 3.75
CA ASP A 89 1.23 14.00 4.73
C ASP A 89 1.72 12.73 5.44
N ALA A 90 2.87 12.18 4.99
CA ALA A 90 3.51 11.01 5.59
C ALA A 90 4.33 11.31 6.85
N TYR A 91 4.46 12.59 7.23
CA TYR A 91 5.14 13.04 8.45
C TYR A 91 4.18 13.79 9.37
N LYS A 92 3.16 13.10 9.89
CA LYS A 92 2.68 13.43 11.23
C LYS A 92 3.64 12.77 12.22
N GLU A 93 4.52 13.59 12.76
CA GLU A 93 5.44 13.27 13.85
C GLU A 93 4.63 12.64 15.00
N GLY A 94 4.67 11.31 15.07
CA GLY A 94 4.21 10.56 16.22
C GLY A 94 5.14 10.89 17.37
N GLU A 95 4.62 11.67 18.31
CA GLU A 95 5.02 11.85 19.70
C GLU A 95 6.16 10.92 20.15
N LYS A 96 7.36 11.50 20.28
CA LYS A 96 8.50 10.86 20.93
C LYS A 96 8.11 10.56 22.38
N PRO A 97 8.20 9.31 22.88
CA PRO A 97 8.10 9.10 24.31
C PRO A 97 9.40 9.57 24.96
N ALA A 98 9.30 10.64 25.73
CA ALA A 98 10.30 10.96 26.73
C ALA A 98 10.26 9.87 27.82
N ALA A 99 11.39 9.20 28.06
CA ALA A 99 11.59 8.35 29.23
C ALA A 99 13.07 8.33 29.65
N ASP A 100 13.36 9.31 30.49
CA ASP A 100 14.14 9.31 31.73
C ASP A 100 15.22 8.23 32.03
N LYS A 101 16.40 8.76 32.34
CA LYS A 101 17.48 8.38 33.28
C LYS A 101 17.57 6.95 33.84
N GLY A 102 18.78 6.39 33.68
CA GLY A 102 19.37 5.38 34.56
C GLY A 102 20.90 5.57 34.63
N LEU A 103 21.39 6.01 35.78
CA LEU A 103 22.80 6.24 36.12
C LEU A 103 23.55 4.93 36.37
N ALA A 104 24.80 4.80 35.88
CA ALA A 104 25.91 4.22 36.64
C ALA A 104 27.26 4.51 35.96
N ALA A 105 28.18 5.06 36.76
CA ALA A 105 29.50 5.58 36.41
C ALA A 105 30.54 4.49 36.09
N ASN A 106 31.59 4.80 35.31
CA ASN A 106 32.93 5.08 35.84
C ASN A 106 34.03 5.20 34.74
N GLN A 107 34.79 6.31 34.79
CA GLN A 107 36.24 6.46 34.47
C GLN A 107 36.77 6.41 33.01
N ARG A 108 36.96 7.61 32.41
CA ARG A 108 38.24 8.35 32.23
C ARG A 108 38.22 9.22 30.94
N ARG A 109 38.53 10.53 31.13
CA ARG A 109 38.94 11.66 30.24
C ARG A 109 39.29 11.36 28.75
N PRO A 110 39.21 12.34 27.82
CA PRO A 110 39.51 13.76 28.02
C PRO A 110 38.33 14.72 27.77
N GLU A 111 38.57 16.00 28.06
CA GLU A 111 37.67 17.13 27.83
C GLU A 111 37.16 17.16 26.38
N ASN A 112 35.96 16.63 26.17
CA ASN A 112 35.19 16.91 24.97
C ASN A 112 34.62 18.32 25.11
N SER A 113 35.34 19.29 24.55
CA SER A 113 34.75 20.58 24.21
C SER A 113 33.47 20.30 23.40
N PRO A 114 32.30 20.87 23.77
CA PRO A 114 31.05 20.61 23.06
C PRO A 114 31.11 20.96 21.56
N ALA A 115 32.07 21.81 21.16
CA ALA A 115 32.35 22.17 19.78
C ALA A 115 32.85 21.01 18.90
N VAL A 116 33.71 20.11 19.42
CA VAL A 116 34.30 19.04 18.58
C VAL A 116 33.28 17.94 18.26
N ALA A 117 32.33 17.70 19.17
CA ALA A 117 31.25 16.74 18.98
C ALA A 117 30.17 17.26 18.02
N SER A 118 29.90 18.58 18.03
CA SER A 118 28.99 19.20 17.05
C SER A 118 29.60 19.22 15.65
N ASP A 119 30.89 19.52 15.52
CA ASP A 119 31.55 19.62 14.21
C ASP A 119 31.60 18.26 13.48
N MET A 120 31.90 17.17 14.21
CA MET A 120 31.85 15.83 13.61
C MET A 120 30.45 15.44 13.16
N MET A 121 29.42 15.79 13.93
CA MET A 121 28.03 15.48 13.55
C MET A 121 27.58 16.28 12.33
N VAL A 122 27.98 17.56 12.22
CA VAL A 122 27.68 18.40 11.05
C VAL A 122 28.36 17.83 9.81
N ASN A 123 29.67 17.51 9.88
CA ASN A 123 30.41 16.95 8.75
C ASN A 123 29.84 15.59 8.30
N GLU A 124 29.44 14.72 9.24
CA GLU A 124 28.81 13.45 8.87
C GLU A 124 27.43 13.64 8.22
N MET A 125 26.65 14.62 8.67
CA MET A 125 25.38 14.95 8.02
C MET A 125 25.60 15.53 6.62
N GLU A 126 26.56 16.43 6.44
CA GLU A 126 26.91 16.99 5.13
C GLU A 126 27.40 15.90 4.16
N ALA A 127 28.24 14.98 4.63
CA ALA A 127 28.68 13.82 3.85
C ALA A 127 27.50 12.94 3.43
N ARG A 128 26.54 12.70 4.33
CA ARG A 128 25.32 11.94 4.01
C ARG A 128 24.47 12.67 2.98
N ILE A 129 24.22 13.97 3.15
CA ILE A 129 23.46 14.79 2.19
C ILE A 129 24.14 14.76 0.81
N ARG A 130 25.45 14.97 0.76
CA ARG A 130 26.23 14.90 -0.48
C ARG A 130 26.12 13.54 -1.16
N SER A 131 26.21 12.45 -0.39
CA SER A 131 26.03 11.09 -0.93
C SER A 131 24.63 10.86 -1.51
N GLN A 132 23.59 11.40 -0.86
CA GLN A 132 22.21 11.31 -1.32
C GLN A 132 22.01 12.13 -2.60
N ASN A 133 22.56 13.34 -2.66
CA ASN A 133 22.53 14.19 -3.85
C ASN A 133 23.22 13.52 -5.03
N CYS A 134 24.40 12.93 -4.82
CA CYS A 134 25.09 12.17 -5.86
C CYS A 134 24.26 10.97 -6.35
N ALA A 135 23.66 10.20 -5.44
CA ALA A 135 22.81 9.08 -5.81
C ALA A 135 21.57 9.52 -6.61
N ALA A 136 20.95 10.63 -6.21
CA ALA A 136 19.83 11.24 -6.93
C ALA A 136 20.24 11.73 -8.33
N ALA A 137 21.38 12.44 -8.44
CA ALA A 137 21.91 12.93 -9.70
C ALA A 137 22.21 11.79 -10.69
N ARG A 138 22.87 10.71 -10.23
CA ARG A 138 23.11 9.49 -11.02
C ARG A 138 21.80 8.83 -11.46
N SER A 139 20.78 8.80 -10.61
CA SER A 139 19.46 8.27 -10.93
C SER A 139 18.76 9.10 -12.01
N ASN A 140 18.76 10.43 -11.84
CA ASN A 140 18.17 11.37 -12.80
C ASN A 140 18.83 11.25 -14.17
N TYR A 141 20.16 11.20 -14.22
CA TYR A 141 20.90 11.00 -15.46
C TYR A 141 20.47 9.71 -16.15
N ARG A 142 20.39 8.59 -15.42
CA ARG A 142 19.92 7.31 -15.96
C ARG A 142 18.50 7.39 -16.48
N ASN A 143 17.59 8.06 -15.76
CA ASN A 143 16.20 8.21 -16.20
C ASN A 143 16.13 8.96 -17.53
N TYR A 144 16.89 10.04 -17.70
CA TYR A 144 16.92 10.76 -18.97
C TYR A 144 17.67 10.00 -20.08
N ALA A 145 18.74 9.26 -19.73
CA ALA A 145 19.59 8.55 -20.68
C ALA A 145 18.95 7.27 -21.23
N VAL A 146 18.14 6.56 -20.42
CA VAL A 146 17.32 5.43 -20.89
C VAL A 146 16.30 5.91 -21.93
N GLY A 147 15.89 7.18 -21.84
CA GLY A 147 14.96 7.79 -22.76
C GLY A 147 13.52 7.28 -22.58
N GLY A 148 12.66 7.58 -23.55
CA GLY A 148 11.25 7.21 -23.54
C GLY A 148 10.30 8.38 -23.28
N ARG A 149 9.01 8.07 -23.15
CA ARG A 149 7.95 9.08 -23.02
C ARG A 149 7.85 9.57 -21.57
N MET A 150 8.59 10.61 -21.24
CA MET A 150 8.60 11.20 -19.90
C MET A 150 7.51 12.27 -19.75
N GLN A 151 6.93 12.36 -18.56
CA GLN A 151 5.86 13.29 -18.24
C GLN A 151 6.27 14.16 -17.05
N ASN A 152 5.94 15.44 -17.10
CA ASN A 152 5.94 16.31 -15.94
C ASN A 152 4.50 16.70 -15.57
N VAL A 153 4.30 17.15 -14.34
CA VAL A 153 3.03 17.71 -13.90
C VAL A 153 3.20 19.22 -13.83
N ASN A 154 2.39 19.95 -14.58
CA ASN A 154 2.42 21.42 -14.55
C ASN A 154 1.73 21.96 -13.28
N GLU A 155 1.76 23.28 -13.09
CA GLU A 155 1.17 23.94 -11.93
C GLU A 155 -0.35 23.73 -11.82
N GLN A 156 -1.00 23.44 -12.93
CA GLN A 156 -2.43 23.15 -13.03
C GLN A 156 -2.77 21.69 -12.70
N GLY A 157 -1.75 20.85 -12.44
CA GLY A 157 -1.91 19.42 -12.14
C GLY A 157 -2.10 18.55 -13.38
N GLU A 158 -1.96 19.10 -14.58
CA GLU A 158 -2.06 18.36 -15.84
C GLU A 158 -0.72 17.72 -16.19
N LYS A 159 -0.78 16.55 -16.84
CA LYS A 159 0.40 15.82 -17.29
C LYS A 159 0.84 16.33 -18.66
N GLU A 160 1.97 17.00 -18.72
CA GLU A 160 2.63 17.38 -19.97
C GLU A 160 3.75 16.40 -20.31
N TYR A 161 3.97 16.18 -21.60
CA TYR A 161 5.09 15.35 -22.06
C TYR A 161 6.33 16.23 -22.22
N LEU A 162 7.46 15.73 -21.75
CA LEU A 162 8.74 16.38 -21.96
C LEU A 162 9.10 16.33 -23.44
N THR A 163 9.49 17.48 -23.97
CA THR A 163 10.04 17.62 -25.31
C THR A 163 11.48 17.10 -25.36
N ASP A 164 11.97 16.79 -26.55
CA ASP A 164 13.36 16.36 -26.74
C ASP A 164 14.36 17.39 -26.20
N GLU A 165 14.04 18.69 -26.33
CA GLU A 165 14.86 19.76 -25.76
C GLU A 165 14.97 19.67 -24.24
N GLN A 166 13.83 19.53 -23.56
CA GLN A 166 13.78 19.44 -22.10
C GLN A 166 14.49 18.19 -21.58
N ILE A 167 14.44 17.08 -22.33
CA ILE A 167 15.18 15.86 -21.99
C ILE A 167 16.69 16.09 -22.11
N ARG A 168 17.15 16.79 -23.16
CA ARG A 168 18.58 17.15 -23.30
C ARG A 168 19.05 18.09 -22.21
N GLU A 169 18.22 19.06 -21.84
CA GLU A 169 18.52 19.98 -20.74
C GLU A 169 18.58 19.23 -19.41
N GLY A 170 17.65 18.31 -19.16
CA GLY A 170 17.64 17.43 -17.99
C GLY A 170 18.87 16.54 -17.92
N LEU A 171 19.34 16.01 -19.06
CA LEU A 171 20.61 15.27 -19.14
C LEU A 171 21.81 16.15 -18.77
N ALA A 172 21.90 17.34 -19.34
CA ALA A 172 23.00 18.26 -19.08
C ALA A 172 23.01 18.72 -17.61
N GLN A 173 21.84 18.98 -17.03
CA GLN A 173 21.72 19.33 -15.61
C GLN A 173 22.10 18.15 -14.71
N ALA A 174 21.59 16.95 -14.98
CA ALA A 174 21.93 15.78 -14.19
C ALA A 174 23.43 15.45 -14.26
N GLN A 175 24.10 15.71 -15.39
CA GLN A 175 25.55 15.60 -15.50
C GLN A 175 26.28 16.62 -14.62
N ARG A 176 25.87 17.90 -14.65
CA ARG A 176 26.43 18.93 -13.75
C ARG A 176 26.25 18.56 -12.28
N ASP A 177 25.06 18.07 -11.92
CA ASP A 177 24.77 17.64 -10.55
C ASP A 177 25.66 16.47 -10.12
N ILE A 178 26.01 15.55 -11.03
CA ILE A 178 26.99 14.49 -10.77
C ILE A 178 28.37 15.11 -10.53
N ASP A 179 28.82 16.01 -11.40
CA ASP A 179 30.14 16.62 -11.31
C ASP A 179 30.32 17.44 -10.02
N GLU A 180 29.26 18.08 -9.53
CA GLU A 180 29.25 18.88 -8.30
C GLU A 180 29.11 18.03 -7.03
N ASN A 181 28.15 17.08 -7.02
CA ASN A 181 27.77 16.38 -5.80
C ASN A 181 28.53 15.07 -5.60
N CYS A 182 28.97 14.40 -6.66
CA CYS A 182 29.66 13.13 -6.52
C CYS A 182 31.14 13.30 -6.13
N PRO A 183 31.69 12.37 -5.33
CA PRO A 183 33.14 12.28 -5.19
C PRO A 183 33.76 11.96 -6.56
N VAL A 184 34.91 12.56 -6.85
CA VAL A 184 35.72 12.25 -8.04
C VAL A 184 36.21 10.81 -7.87
N GLU A 185 35.80 9.91 -8.77
CA GLU A 185 36.27 8.51 -8.79
C GLU A 185 37.72 8.41 -9.25
#